data_AF-A0A1J4JL10-F1
#
_entry.id   AF-A0A1J4JL10-F1
#
_cell.length_a   1.000
_cell.length_b   1.000
_cell.length_c   1.000
_cell.angle_alpha   90.00
_cell.angle_beta   90.00
_cell.angle_gamma   90.00
#
_symmetry.space_group_name_H-M   'P 1'
#
loop_
_entity.id
_entity.type
_entity.pdbx_description
1 polymer ?
#
loop_
_entity_poly.entity_id
_entity_poly.type
_entity_poly.pdbx_seq_one_letter_code
_entity_poly.pdbx_strand_id
1 'polypeptide(L)'
;MLEVPETPQTPLPEIESFTLWCNDTPYVFEGDIFIKMSKKAAQIAIDGKVEAVVGRKVKEDTMKSFYQACSLKPFTVTAKNAYELKKLAEDFEVPTLEKYVNNYIKEKNIAAPPEIDYLGILKQHCDSDIEDPTDILNVSEYINDALRDERLPQLPPEIIFKVINAADPQKIDNQLLINFTLRLLEVNPSSAVPILMLLDFDRLSKDQRELIFHTSDIHDQNVNYFVATAFSSARNKNALELEQAEAQLNEDLDKMREALTKLQAKTAEKMKHDQDEALDQMDAEVAEMGAKIQELKSGADAQRQKIEKAAADHENAFAEMKARLEQIDKLTSQRNSKAAGQNDKIKTEVTQQMDELRAEMDVKVKNLANDDAKRCQSVQRDLKRAIDAEQQRLKQLRSKAEAIVDTLNATNEDLGDFKATLASKIVRDRLRFDKFIRKVDNRLDLFKEEPGVWGLGADSVAQAEKFINDIEEKVDECCPIRGKKNE
;
A
#
# COMPACT_ATOMS: atom_id res chain seq x y z
N MET A 1 -14.04 23.36 -78.99
CA MET A 1 -14.68 22.03 -79.09
C MET A 1 -13.69 21.14 -79.81
N LEU A 2 -13.01 20.26 -79.09
CA LEU A 2 -11.99 19.35 -79.62
C LEU A 2 -12.23 17.95 -79.04
N GLU A 3 -11.98 16.96 -79.88
CA GLU A 3 -12.52 15.60 -79.87
C GLU A 3 -12.14 14.74 -78.66
N VAL A 4 -13.07 13.83 -78.32
CA VAL A 4 -12.94 12.83 -77.25
C VAL A 4 -11.96 11.73 -77.70
N PRO A 5 -10.93 11.37 -76.90
CA PRO A 5 -9.96 10.36 -77.30
C PRO A 5 -10.51 8.93 -77.16
N GLU A 6 -10.26 8.11 -78.18
CA GLU A 6 -10.68 6.71 -78.29
C GLU A 6 -10.02 5.79 -77.25
N THR A 7 -10.80 4.83 -76.75
CA THR A 7 -10.42 3.86 -75.70
C THR A 7 -9.83 2.57 -76.29
N PRO A 8 -8.86 1.90 -75.63
CA PRO A 8 -8.30 0.63 -76.10
C PRO A 8 -9.29 -0.54 -75.97
N GLN A 9 -9.33 -1.37 -77.02
CA GLN A 9 -10.19 -2.55 -77.16
C GLN A 9 -9.58 -3.81 -76.50
N THR A 10 -9.89 -4.05 -75.23
CA THR A 10 -9.85 -5.39 -74.60
C THR A 10 -10.88 -5.39 -73.47
N PRO A 11 -11.70 -6.45 -73.27
CA PRO A 11 -12.74 -6.44 -72.26
C PRO A 11 -12.07 -6.49 -70.87
N LEU A 12 -12.04 -5.33 -70.22
CA LEU A 12 -11.59 -5.17 -68.85
C LEU A 12 -12.72 -5.66 -67.92
N PRO A 13 -12.41 -6.24 -66.75
CA PRO A 13 -13.43 -6.65 -65.79
C PRO A 13 -14.24 -5.43 -65.32
N GLU A 14 -15.57 -5.52 -65.35
CA GLU A 14 -16.48 -4.51 -64.80
C GLU A 14 -16.34 -4.51 -63.28
N ILE A 15 -15.68 -3.48 -62.74
CA ILE A 15 -15.47 -3.32 -61.30
C ILE A 15 -16.16 -2.02 -60.89
N GLU A 16 -17.14 -2.11 -59.98
CA GLU A 16 -17.93 -0.95 -59.54
C GLU A 16 -17.07 0.13 -58.86
N SER A 17 -16.07 -0.27 -58.08
CA SER A 17 -15.17 0.66 -57.40
C SER A 17 -13.78 0.08 -57.15
N PHE A 18 -12.75 0.93 -57.17
CA PHE A 18 -11.38 0.58 -56.84
C PHE A 18 -10.88 1.47 -55.69
N THR A 19 -10.42 0.88 -54.60
CA THR A 19 -9.99 1.64 -53.41
C THR A 19 -8.47 1.72 -53.32
N LEU A 20 -7.96 2.95 -53.22
CA LEU A 20 -6.54 3.21 -53.05
C LEU A 20 -6.28 3.78 -51.66
N TRP A 21 -5.50 3.05 -50.87
CA TRP A 21 -5.13 3.44 -49.52
C TRP A 21 -3.86 4.27 -49.53
N CYS A 22 -3.93 5.50 -49.02
CA CYS A 22 -2.76 6.36 -48.83
C CYS A 22 -2.84 7.05 -47.47
N ASN A 23 -1.78 6.97 -46.67
CA ASN A 23 -1.72 7.52 -45.30
C ASN A 23 -2.96 7.18 -44.45
N ASP A 24 -3.37 5.91 -44.46
CA ASP A 24 -4.56 5.40 -43.75
C ASP A 24 -5.90 6.02 -44.18
N THR A 25 -5.92 6.80 -45.27
CA THR A 25 -7.15 7.34 -45.87
C THR A 25 -7.53 6.57 -47.14
N PRO A 26 -8.76 6.04 -47.24
CA PRO A 26 -9.23 5.34 -48.43
C PRO A 26 -9.72 6.34 -49.49
N TYR A 27 -9.21 6.23 -50.71
CA TYR A 27 -9.69 6.96 -51.89
C TYR A 27 -10.40 6.00 -52.84
N VAL A 28 -11.72 6.15 -52.97
CA VAL A 28 -12.57 5.27 -53.79
C VAL A 28 -12.73 5.85 -55.19
N PHE A 29 -12.21 5.15 -56.19
CA PHE A 29 -12.33 5.49 -57.60
C PHE A 29 -13.47 4.72 -58.26
N GLU A 30 -14.06 5.32 -59.30
CA GLU A 30 -14.92 4.60 -60.24
C GLU A 30 -14.05 3.62 -61.04
N GLY A 31 -14.27 2.31 -60.84
CA GLY A 31 -13.36 1.26 -61.30
C GLY A 31 -13.15 1.29 -62.82
N ASP A 32 -14.22 1.49 -63.58
CA ASP A 32 -14.18 1.57 -65.05
C ASP A 32 -13.31 2.70 -65.58
N ILE A 33 -13.25 3.83 -64.87
CA ILE A 33 -12.46 5.00 -65.28
C ILE A 33 -11.00 4.79 -64.86
N PHE A 34 -10.77 4.34 -63.63
CA PHE A 34 -9.43 4.21 -63.08
C PHE A 34 -8.60 3.11 -63.77
N ILE A 35 -9.24 1.98 -64.09
CA ILE A 35 -8.63 0.86 -64.83
C ILE A 35 -8.23 1.29 -66.25
N LYS A 36 -9.01 2.15 -66.91
CA LYS A 36 -8.67 2.67 -68.25
C LYS A 36 -7.52 3.68 -68.20
N MET A 37 -7.36 4.38 -67.08
CA MET A 37 -6.37 5.45 -66.91
C MET A 37 -5.02 4.95 -66.39
N SER A 38 -5.01 3.89 -65.57
CA SER A 38 -3.80 3.31 -64.96
C SER A 38 -3.57 1.88 -65.45
N LYS A 39 -2.41 1.63 -66.07
CA LYS A 39 -2.03 0.28 -66.50
C LYS A 39 -1.83 -0.67 -65.31
N LYS A 40 -1.30 -0.15 -64.21
CA LYS A 40 -1.07 -0.92 -62.98
C LYS A 40 -2.38 -1.27 -62.28
N ALA A 41 -3.35 -0.35 -62.23
CA ALA A 41 -4.68 -0.65 -61.72
C ALA A 41 -5.38 -1.70 -62.59
N ALA A 42 -5.20 -1.65 -63.91
CA ALA A 42 -5.71 -2.70 -64.81
C ALA A 42 -5.11 -4.08 -64.54
N GLN A 43 -3.80 -4.17 -64.27
CA GLN A 43 -3.17 -5.44 -63.90
C GLN A 43 -3.70 -5.97 -62.56
N ILE A 44 -3.81 -5.11 -61.55
CA ILE A 44 -4.32 -5.48 -60.22
C ILE A 44 -5.78 -5.95 -60.29
N ALA A 45 -6.59 -5.30 -61.13
CA ALA A 45 -7.96 -5.68 -61.42
C ALA A 45 -8.06 -7.05 -62.14
N ILE A 46 -7.15 -7.35 -63.08
CA ILE A 46 -7.06 -8.65 -63.75
C ILE A 46 -6.70 -9.77 -62.75
N ASP A 47 -5.86 -9.46 -61.75
CA ASP A 47 -5.50 -10.37 -60.65
C ASP A 47 -6.63 -10.55 -59.60
N GLY A 48 -7.81 -9.93 -59.82
CA GLY A 48 -8.98 -10.06 -58.97
C GLY A 48 -8.94 -9.24 -57.68
N LYS A 49 -8.01 -8.28 -57.56
CA LYS A 49 -7.91 -7.36 -56.42
C LYS A 49 -8.50 -6.00 -56.77
N VAL A 50 -9.34 -5.47 -55.89
CA VAL A 50 -9.99 -4.15 -56.04
C VAL A 50 -9.39 -3.07 -55.13
N GLU A 51 -8.29 -3.40 -54.45
CA GLU A 51 -7.61 -2.48 -53.53
C GLU A 51 -6.10 -2.44 -53.76
N ALA A 52 -5.51 -1.25 -53.62
CA ALA A 52 -4.06 -1.05 -53.67
C ALA A 52 -3.61 -0.07 -52.58
N VAL A 53 -2.40 -0.28 -52.05
CA VAL A 53 -1.80 0.59 -51.03
C VAL A 53 -0.65 1.37 -51.65
N VAL A 54 -0.61 2.69 -51.43
CA VAL A 54 0.54 3.53 -51.76
C VAL A 54 1.60 3.34 -50.69
N GLY A 55 2.73 2.73 -51.05
CA GLY A 55 3.80 2.41 -50.10
C GLY A 55 4.61 3.61 -49.57
N ARG A 56 4.26 4.85 -49.94
CA ARG A 56 4.99 6.08 -49.58
C ARG A 56 4.03 7.11 -49.01
N LYS A 57 4.50 7.89 -48.04
CA LYS A 57 3.75 9.04 -47.52
C LYS A 57 3.68 10.14 -48.58
N VAL A 58 2.49 10.40 -49.10
CA VAL A 58 2.24 11.47 -50.06
C VAL A 58 1.46 12.59 -49.38
N LYS A 59 1.75 13.85 -49.71
CA LYS A 59 0.93 14.98 -49.25
C LYS A 59 -0.52 14.83 -49.71
N GLU A 60 -1.46 15.15 -48.82
CA GLU A 60 -2.90 15.04 -49.08
C GLU A 60 -3.33 15.85 -50.31
N ASP A 61 -2.74 17.03 -50.52
CA ASP A 61 -2.99 17.88 -51.70
C ASP A 61 -2.54 17.22 -53.02
N THR A 62 -1.42 16.50 -53.00
CA THR A 62 -0.91 15.75 -54.16
C THR A 62 -1.83 14.56 -54.45
N MET A 63 -2.28 13.84 -53.43
CA MET A 63 -3.24 12.73 -53.57
C MET A 63 -4.61 13.20 -54.06
N LYS A 64 -5.12 14.34 -53.57
CA LYS A 64 -6.36 14.94 -54.08
C LYS A 64 -6.24 15.32 -55.56
N SER A 65 -5.10 15.88 -55.96
CA SER A 65 -4.82 16.23 -57.36
C SER A 65 -4.73 14.97 -58.24
N PHE A 66 -4.09 13.91 -57.75
CA PHE A 66 -4.04 12.60 -58.40
C PHE A 66 -5.42 11.96 -58.53
N TYR A 67 -6.22 12.01 -57.45
CA TYR A 67 -7.59 11.51 -57.42
C TYR A 67 -8.48 12.21 -58.45
N GLN A 68 -8.40 13.54 -58.51
CA GLN A 68 -9.14 14.35 -59.46
C GLN A 68 -8.72 14.07 -60.91
N ALA A 69 -7.41 13.95 -61.17
CA ALA A 69 -6.89 13.64 -62.50
C ALA A 69 -7.36 12.26 -63.00
N CYS A 70 -7.35 11.26 -62.12
CA CYS A 70 -7.78 9.91 -62.45
C CYS A 70 -9.31 9.76 -62.53
N SER A 71 -10.08 10.69 -61.94
CA SER A 71 -11.54 10.75 -62.03
C SER A 71 -12.04 11.73 -63.12
N LEU A 72 -11.16 12.18 -64.01
CA LEU A 72 -11.46 13.16 -65.08
C LEU A 72 -12.05 14.50 -64.59
N LYS A 73 -11.75 14.89 -63.35
CA LYS A 73 -12.14 16.17 -62.75
C LYS A 73 -11.03 17.21 -62.96
N PRO A 74 -11.36 18.52 -63.00
CA PRO A 74 -10.33 19.55 -63.05
C PRO A 74 -9.43 19.48 -61.81
N PHE A 75 -8.12 19.49 -62.02
CA PHE A 75 -7.11 19.39 -60.97
C PHE A 75 -6.05 20.48 -61.13
N THR A 76 -5.34 20.82 -60.04
CA THR A 76 -4.33 21.89 -60.02
C THR A 76 -2.94 21.34 -59.77
N VAL A 77 -2.01 21.61 -60.69
CA VAL A 77 -0.59 21.29 -60.51
C VAL A 77 0.14 22.53 -60.03
N THR A 78 0.72 22.45 -58.84
CA THR A 78 1.52 23.49 -58.19
C THR A 78 3.01 23.12 -58.25
N ALA A 79 3.90 24.11 -58.13
CA ALA A 79 5.34 23.84 -58.14
C ALA A 79 5.81 22.89 -57.01
N LYS A 80 5.03 22.81 -55.92
CA LYS A 80 5.30 21.95 -54.76
C LYS A 80 4.80 20.50 -54.94
N ASN A 81 3.75 20.28 -55.73
CA ASN A 81 3.17 18.94 -55.94
C ASN A 81 3.63 18.28 -57.25
N ALA A 82 4.22 19.03 -58.18
CA ALA A 82 4.52 18.55 -59.53
C ALA A 82 5.43 17.31 -59.56
N TYR A 83 6.50 17.27 -58.76
CA TYR A 83 7.41 16.12 -58.74
C TYR A 83 6.85 14.91 -57.98
N GLU A 84 6.11 15.12 -56.89
CA GLU A 84 5.42 14.03 -56.18
C GLU A 84 4.30 13.44 -57.05
N LEU A 85 3.55 14.27 -57.77
CA LEU A 85 2.51 13.86 -58.70
C LEU A 85 3.08 13.12 -59.92
N LYS A 86 4.27 13.52 -60.39
CA LYS A 86 5.00 12.81 -61.44
C LYS A 86 5.35 11.39 -60.98
N LYS A 87 5.97 11.25 -59.80
CA LYS A 87 6.33 9.94 -59.24
C LYS A 87 5.10 9.05 -59.05
N LEU A 88 3.97 9.60 -58.59
CA LEU A 88 2.71 8.85 -58.52
C LEU A 88 2.16 8.43 -59.88
N ALA A 89 2.26 9.31 -60.89
CA ALA A 89 1.85 8.97 -62.25
C ALA A 89 2.73 7.87 -62.86
N GLU A 90 4.02 7.83 -62.52
CA GLU A 90 4.95 6.75 -62.89
C GLU A 90 4.63 5.46 -62.12
N ASP A 91 4.47 5.55 -60.79
CA ASP A 91 4.21 4.40 -59.90
C ASP A 91 2.91 3.67 -60.23
N PHE A 92 1.89 4.38 -60.74
CA PHE A 92 0.61 3.83 -61.20
C PHE A 92 0.49 3.76 -62.73
N GLU A 93 1.55 4.10 -63.47
CA GLU A 93 1.59 4.06 -64.93
C GLU A 93 0.38 4.74 -65.61
N VAL A 94 0.15 6.02 -65.28
CA VAL A 94 -0.91 6.88 -65.86
C VAL A 94 -0.30 7.79 -66.94
N PRO A 95 -0.32 7.40 -68.23
CA PRO A 95 0.51 8.05 -69.26
C PRO A 95 0.05 9.47 -69.60
N THR A 96 -1.24 9.75 -69.43
CA THR A 96 -1.85 11.06 -69.68
C THR A 96 -1.40 12.08 -68.62
N LEU A 97 -1.42 11.68 -67.35
CA LEU A 97 -0.97 12.51 -66.23
C LEU A 97 0.54 12.71 -66.25
N GLU A 98 1.31 11.66 -66.58
CA GLU A 98 2.77 11.75 -66.71
C GLU A 98 3.19 12.76 -67.78
N LYS A 99 2.56 12.73 -68.98
CA LYS A 99 2.81 13.70 -70.05
C LYS A 99 2.42 15.12 -69.63
N TYR A 100 1.28 15.28 -68.98
CA TYR A 100 0.79 16.59 -68.52
C TYR A 100 1.75 17.22 -67.49
N VAL A 101 2.17 16.45 -66.50
CA VAL A 101 3.10 16.90 -65.45
C VAL A 101 4.51 17.14 -65.99
N ASN A 102 5.01 16.30 -66.90
CA ASN A 102 6.29 16.51 -67.57
C ASN A 102 6.31 17.79 -68.41
N ASN A 103 5.21 18.12 -69.11
CA ASN A 103 5.08 19.38 -69.84
C ASN A 103 5.04 20.57 -68.89
N TYR A 104 4.29 20.48 -67.79
CA TYR A 104 4.22 21.53 -66.77
C TYR A 104 5.58 21.80 -66.10
N ILE A 105 6.35 20.76 -65.78
CA ILE A 105 7.71 20.88 -65.21
C ILE A 105 8.66 21.56 -66.21
N LYS A 106 8.58 21.21 -67.50
CA LYS A 106 9.39 21.83 -68.56
C LYS A 106 9.02 23.29 -68.80
N GLU A 107 7.73 23.64 -68.81
CA GLU A 107 7.25 25.01 -69.01
C GLU A 107 7.56 25.94 -67.83
N LYS A 108 7.51 25.42 -66.60
CA LYS A 108 7.75 26.20 -65.37
C LYS A 108 9.18 26.12 -64.84
N ASN A 109 10.06 25.34 -65.47
CA ASN A 109 11.46 25.14 -65.09
C ASN A 109 11.64 24.85 -63.59
N ILE A 110 10.82 23.95 -63.04
CA ILE A 110 10.79 23.66 -61.61
C ILE A 110 12.00 22.77 -61.28
N ALA A 111 12.87 23.21 -60.36
CA ALA A 111 13.98 22.40 -59.87
C ALA A 111 13.47 21.16 -59.12
N ALA A 112 14.10 20.00 -59.36
CA ALA A 112 13.77 18.77 -58.64
C ALA A 112 13.99 18.98 -57.13
N PRO A 113 13.06 18.56 -56.25
CA PRO A 113 13.29 18.62 -54.81
C PRO A 113 14.53 17.75 -54.48
N PRO A 114 15.44 18.23 -53.61
CA PRO A 114 16.61 17.46 -53.22
C PRO A 114 16.17 16.17 -52.52
N GLU A 115 16.90 15.07 -52.75
CA GLU A 115 16.77 13.86 -51.95
C GLU A 115 17.08 14.23 -50.49
N ILE A 116 16.11 14.05 -49.60
CA ILE A 116 16.27 14.39 -48.18
C ILE A 116 17.13 13.31 -47.55
N ASP A 117 18.36 13.66 -47.15
CA ASP A 117 19.28 12.78 -46.41
C ASP A 117 18.82 12.65 -44.95
N TYR A 118 17.83 11.80 -44.73
CA TYR A 118 17.29 11.53 -43.39
C TYR A 118 18.35 10.94 -42.44
N LEU A 119 19.39 10.28 -42.94
CA LEU A 119 20.46 9.71 -42.12
C LEU A 119 21.41 10.81 -41.64
N GLY A 120 21.68 11.78 -42.51
CA GLY A 120 22.39 13.00 -42.16
C GLY A 120 21.66 13.84 -41.12
N ILE A 121 20.34 13.98 -41.24
CA ILE A 121 19.49 14.67 -40.25
C ILE A 121 19.54 13.94 -38.91
N LEU A 122 19.35 12.63 -38.91
CA LEU A 122 19.43 11.81 -37.69
C LEU A 122 20.80 11.96 -37.03
N LYS A 123 21.90 11.91 -37.80
CA LYS A 123 23.25 12.11 -37.27
C LYS A 123 23.43 13.50 -36.64
N GLN A 124 22.98 14.55 -37.32
CA GLN A 124 23.06 15.92 -36.81
C GLN A 124 22.25 16.12 -35.53
N HIS A 125 21.07 15.50 -35.45
CA HIS A 125 20.23 15.54 -34.25
C HIS A 125 20.82 14.71 -33.11
N CYS A 126 21.41 13.55 -33.39
CA CYS A 126 22.18 12.78 -32.41
C CYS A 126 23.39 13.56 -31.88
N ASP A 127 24.15 14.23 -32.74
CA ASP A 127 25.29 15.08 -32.33
C ASP A 127 24.84 16.30 -31.50
N SER A 128 23.56 16.69 -31.60
CA SER A 128 22.95 17.80 -30.86
C SER A 128 22.14 17.34 -29.63
N ASP A 129 22.17 16.05 -29.29
CA ASP A 129 21.42 15.41 -28.19
C ASP A 129 19.89 15.57 -28.28
N ILE A 130 19.35 15.63 -29.51
CA ILE A 130 17.91 15.72 -29.80
C ILE A 130 17.45 14.36 -30.33
N GLU A 131 16.66 13.63 -29.53
CA GLU A 131 15.98 12.41 -30.00
C GLU A 131 14.59 12.75 -30.56
N ASP A 132 14.48 12.93 -31.88
CA ASP A 132 13.18 13.04 -32.55
C ASP A 132 12.69 11.65 -33.04
N PRO A 133 11.55 11.13 -32.54
CA PRO A 133 10.98 9.87 -32.99
C PRO A 133 10.67 9.84 -34.49
N THR A 134 10.37 10.98 -35.12
CA THR A 134 10.07 11.02 -36.55
C THR A 134 11.28 10.76 -37.42
N ASP A 135 12.49 11.14 -36.99
CA ASP A 135 13.72 10.87 -37.75
C ASP A 135 14.06 9.38 -37.75
N ILE A 136 13.87 8.72 -36.60
CA ILE A 136 14.06 7.26 -36.46
C ILE A 136 13.10 6.52 -37.41
N LEU A 137 11.83 6.94 -37.46
CA LEU A 137 10.83 6.36 -38.38
C LEU A 137 11.21 6.59 -39.85
N ASN A 138 11.65 7.80 -40.19
CA ASN A 138 12.07 8.11 -41.56
C ASN A 138 13.26 7.22 -41.98
N VAL A 139 14.25 7.02 -41.10
CA VAL A 139 15.39 6.11 -41.36
C VAL A 139 14.95 4.65 -41.47
N SER A 140 13.98 4.23 -40.65
CA SER A 140 13.44 2.87 -40.70
C SER A 140 12.71 2.56 -42.01
N GLU A 141 12.15 3.56 -42.70
CA GLU A 141 11.45 3.37 -43.99
C GLU A 141 12.42 3.04 -45.15
N TYR A 142 13.66 3.52 -45.13
CA TYR A 142 14.71 3.21 -46.13
C TYR A 142 15.86 2.37 -45.56
N ILE A 143 15.58 1.54 -44.56
CA ILE A 143 16.57 0.78 -43.79
C ILE A 143 17.58 -0.01 -44.64
N ASN A 144 17.18 -0.61 -45.77
CA ASN A 144 18.08 -1.38 -46.62
C ASN A 144 19.18 -0.53 -47.28
N ASP A 145 18.87 0.73 -47.60
CA ASP A 145 19.86 1.68 -48.12
C ASP A 145 20.72 2.23 -46.98
N ALA A 146 20.12 2.48 -45.82
CA ALA A 146 20.83 2.90 -44.61
C ALA A 146 21.85 1.86 -44.13
N LEU A 147 21.53 0.56 -44.19
CA LEU A 147 22.41 -0.55 -43.80
C LEU A 147 23.68 -0.65 -44.69
N ARG A 148 23.64 -0.07 -45.89
CA ARG A 148 24.80 0.00 -46.80
C ARG A 148 25.67 1.24 -46.57
N ASP A 149 25.14 2.25 -45.87
CA ASP A 149 25.83 3.50 -45.62
C ASP A 149 26.88 3.34 -44.49
N GLU A 150 28.07 3.89 -44.71
CA GLU A 150 29.18 3.87 -43.75
C GLU A 150 28.96 4.80 -42.55
N ARG A 151 27.94 5.67 -42.61
CA ARG A 151 27.57 6.58 -41.52
C ARG A 151 26.73 5.91 -40.44
N LEU A 152 25.99 4.86 -40.79
CA LEU A 152 25.10 4.17 -39.84
C LEU A 152 25.86 3.51 -38.67
N PRO A 153 27.02 2.84 -38.87
CA PRO A 153 27.84 2.31 -37.77
C PRO A 153 28.41 3.36 -36.82
N GLN A 154 28.40 4.64 -37.19
CA GLN A 154 28.94 5.73 -36.37
C GLN A 154 27.93 6.28 -35.35
N LEU A 155 26.65 5.89 -35.47
CA LEU A 155 25.60 6.30 -34.55
C LEU A 155 25.72 5.55 -33.21
N PRO A 156 25.13 6.09 -32.13
CA PRO A 156 25.02 5.37 -30.86
C PRO A 156 24.27 4.04 -31.03
N PRO A 157 24.68 2.97 -30.32
CA PRO A 157 24.09 1.64 -30.45
C PRO A 157 22.59 1.60 -30.15
N GLU A 158 22.12 2.45 -29.23
CA GLU A 158 20.70 2.57 -28.88
C GLU A 158 19.87 3.09 -30.06
N ILE A 159 20.41 4.05 -30.81
CA ILE A 159 19.74 4.64 -31.98
C ILE A 159 19.71 3.62 -33.11
N ILE A 160 20.83 2.92 -33.38
CA ILE A 160 20.87 1.86 -34.39
C ILE A 160 19.85 0.77 -34.06
N PHE A 161 19.76 0.35 -32.80
CA PHE A 161 18.76 -0.62 -32.35
C PHE A 161 17.32 -0.12 -32.53
N LYS A 162 17.01 1.12 -32.13
CA LYS A 162 15.69 1.75 -32.31
C LYS A 162 15.29 1.80 -33.79
N VAL A 163 16.20 2.17 -34.68
CA VAL A 163 15.97 2.27 -36.13
C VAL A 163 15.64 0.89 -36.73
N ILE A 164 16.41 -0.14 -36.39
CA ILE A 164 16.20 -1.50 -36.91
C ILE A 164 14.90 -2.10 -36.34
N ASN A 165 14.61 -1.89 -35.05
CA ASN A 165 13.41 -2.41 -34.42
C ASN A 165 12.12 -1.68 -34.88
N ALA A 166 12.23 -0.40 -35.28
CA ALA A 166 11.12 0.35 -35.85
C ALA A 166 10.82 -0.02 -37.32
N ALA A 167 11.78 -0.61 -38.02
CA ALA A 167 11.59 -1.07 -39.39
C ALA A 167 10.71 -2.32 -39.45
N ASP A 168 9.90 -2.43 -40.50
CA ASP A 168 9.05 -3.59 -40.75
C ASP A 168 9.92 -4.84 -41.00
N PRO A 169 9.83 -5.89 -40.17
CA PRO A 169 10.65 -7.10 -40.29
C PRO A 169 10.54 -7.79 -41.66
N GLN A 170 9.43 -7.61 -42.37
CA GLN A 170 9.23 -8.20 -43.71
C GLN A 170 9.95 -7.43 -44.82
N LYS A 171 10.31 -6.17 -44.59
CA LYS A 171 10.97 -5.30 -45.57
C LYS A 171 12.49 -5.29 -45.45
N ILE A 172 13.04 -5.77 -44.33
CA ILE A 172 14.47 -5.82 -44.08
C ILE A 172 15.10 -6.97 -44.86
N ASP A 173 16.14 -6.69 -45.63
CA ASP A 173 16.96 -7.72 -46.24
C ASP A 173 17.88 -8.35 -45.17
N ASN A 174 17.54 -9.59 -44.79
CA ASN A 174 18.26 -10.37 -43.79
C ASN A 174 19.76 -10.55 -44.13
N GLN A 175 20.15 -10.61 -45.40
CA GLN A 175 21.56 -10.74 -45.77
C GLN A 175 22.32 -9.44 -45.54
N LEU A 176 21.69 -8.29 -45.83
CA LEU A 176 22.29 -6.97 -45.53
C LEU A 176 22.41 -6.75 -44.03
N LEU A 177 21.40 -7.17 -43.25
CA LEU A 177 21.43 -7.05 -41.79
C LEU A 177 22.54 -7.92 -41.16
N ILE A 178 22.70 -9.16 -41.64
CA ILE A 178 23.79 -10.05 -41.21
C ILE A 178 25.15 -9.42 -41.54
N ASN A 179 25.35 -8.98 -42.79
CA ASN A 179 26.62 -8.38 -43.21
C ASN A 179 26.95 -7.09 -42.44
N PHE A 180 25.93 -6.26 -42.19
CA PHE A 180 26.06 -5.06 -41.36
C PHE A 180 26.45 -5.41 -39.92
N THR A 181 25.79 -6.41 -39.31
CA THR A 181 26.07 -6.81 -37.94
C THR A 181 27.48 -7.42 -37.80
N LEU A 182 27.92 -8.22 -38.78
CA LEU A 182 29.28 -8.76 -38.81
C LEU A 182 30.32 -7.64 -38.98
N ARG A 183 30.08 -6.66 -39.88
CA ARG A 183 30.94 -5.47 -40.01
C ARG A 183 30.98 -4.66 -38.72
N LEU A 184 29.85 -4.52 -38.03
CA LEU A 184 29.76 -3.80 -36.77
C LEU A 184 30.49 -4.56 -35.65
N LEU A 185 30.46 -5.89 -35.66
CA LEU A 185 31.15 -6.76 -34.72
C LEU A 185 32.68 -6.66 -34.87
N GLU A 186 33.19 -6.43 -36.08
CA GLU A 186 34.61 -6.16 -36.33
C GLU A 186 35.04 -4.74 -35.89
N VAL A 187 34.18 -3.73 -36.07
CA VAL A 187 34.51 -2.32 -35.79
C VAL A 187 34.27 -1.94 -34.33
N ASN A 188 33.12 -2.32 -33.78
CA ASN A 188 32.72 -2.06 -32.40
C ASN A 188 31.83 -3.21 -31.88
N PRO A 189 32.44 -4.25 -31.28
CA PRO A 189 31.71 -5.44 -30.82
C PRO A 189 30.61 -5.11 -29.82
N SER A 190 30.80 -4.06 -29.00
CA SER A 190 29.81 -3.63 -28.00
C SER A 190 28.51 -3.13 -28.62
N SER A 191 28.58 -2.49 -29.78
CA SER A 191 27.40 -1.96 -30.47
C SER A 191 26.65 -3.04 -31.26
N ALA A 192 27.33 -4.14 -31.59
CA ALA A 192 26.76 -5.25 -32.33
C ALA A 192 25.90 -6.17 -31.45
N VAL A 193 26.17 -6.25 -30.15
CA VAL A 193 25.48 -7.17 -29.22
C VAL A 193 23.95 -6.99 -29.20
N PRO A 194 23.38 -5.77 -29.08
CA PRO A 194 21.93 -5.59 -29.10
C PRO A 194 21.29 -6.01 -30.43
N ILE A 195 22.02 -5.84 -31.54
CA ILE A 195 21.54 -6.12 -32.90
C ILE A 195 21.63 -7.62 -33.20
N LEU A 196 22.60 -8.31 -32.59
CA LEU A 196 22.75 -9.77 -32.67
C LEU A 196 21.46 -10.49 -32.22
N MET A 197 20.75 -9.95 -31.23
CA MET A 197 19.48 -10.49 -30.74
C MET A 197 18.34 -10.40 -31.77
N LEU A 198 18.48 -9.55 -32.79
CA LEU A 198 17.50 -9.37 -33.87
C LEU A 198 17.80 -10.24 -35.10
N LEU A 199 18.96 -10.93 -35.14
CA LEU A 199 19.33 -11.77 -36.27
C LEU A 199 18.63 -13.14 -36.23
N ASP A 200 18.22 -13.60 -37.40
CA ASP A 200 17.83 -14.98 -37.63
C ASP A 200 19.07 -15.87 -37.71
N PHE A 201 19.40 -16.53 -36.59
CA PHE A 201 20.57 -17.39 -36.49
C PHE A 201 20.52 -18.57 -37.47
N ASP A 202 19.34 -19.00 -37.91
CA ASP A 202 19.22 -20.13 -38.84
C ASP A 202 19.80 -19.83 -40.23
N ARG A 203 19.87 -18.55 -40.59
CA ARG A 203 20.42 -18.08 -41.87
C ARG A 203 21.92 -17.82 -41.86
N LEU A 204 22.55 -17.85 -40.68
CA LEU A 204 24.00 -17.66 -40.54
C LEU A 204 24.78 -18.90 -40.99
N SER A 205 25.87 -18.71 -41.73
CA SER A 205 26.80 -19.79 -42.05
C SER A 205 27.52 -20.28 -40.79
N LYS A 206 28.06 -21.51 -40.84
CA LYS A 206 28.79 -22.09 -39.70
C LYS A 206 29.97 -21.20 -39.26
N ASP A 207 30.70 -20.65 -40.23
CA ASP A 207 31.86 -19.78 -39.99
C ASP A 207 31.44 -18.43 -39.38
N GLN A 208 30.30 -17.87 -39.79
CA GLN A 208 29.75 -16.63 -39.21
C GLN A 208 29.28 -16.83 -37.78
N ARG A 209 28.63 -17.96 -37.48
CA ARG A 209 28.26 -18.31 -36.11
C ARG A 209 29.50 -18.49 -35.25
N GLU A 210 30.52 -19.15 -35.78
CA GLU A 210 31.78 -19.36 -35.08
C GLU A 210 32.47 -18.04 -34.76
N LEU A 211 32.48 -17.07 -35.68
CA LEU A 211 32.98 -15.72 -35.43
C LEU A 211 32.25 -15.03 -34.27
N ILE A 212 30.91 -15.07 -34.27
CA ILE A 212 30.08 -14.50 -33.20
C ILE A 212 30.39 -15.17 -31.85
N PHE A 213 30.46 -16.51 -31.80
CA PHE A 213 30.71 -17.22 -30.55
C PHE A 213 32.15 -17.12 -30.05
N HIS A 214 33.13 -16.74 -30.88
CA HIS A 214 34.52 -16.55 -30.44
C HIS A 214 34.83 -15.13 -29.92
N THR A 215 33.92 -14.17 -30.07
CA THR A 215 34.11 -12.82 -29.55
C THR A 215 33.79 -12.77 -28.05
N SER A 216 34.84 -12.59 -27.21
CA SER A 216 34.72 -12.52 -25.75
C SER A 216 33.74 -11.45 -25.26
N ASP A 217 33.72 -10.30 -25.92
CA ASP A 217 32.88 -9.15 -25.54
C ASP A 217 31.38 -9.47 -25.63
N ILE A 218 30.99 -10.37 -26.55
CA ILE A 218 29.59 -10.80 -26.69
C ILE A 218 29.17 -11.63 -25.49
N HIS A 219 30.05 -12.50 -24.98
CA HIS A 219 29.76 -13.29 -23.79
C HIS A 219 29.64 -12.41 -22.55
N ASP A 220 30.58 -11.48 -22.36
CA ASP A 220 30.58 -10.59 -21.20
C ASP A 220 29.34 -9.67 -21.21
N GLN A 221 28.98 -9.11 -22.35
CA GLN A 221 27.82 -8.22 -22.45
C GLN A 221 26.50 -8.97 -22.40
N ASN A 222 26.38 -10.15 -23.02
CA ASN A 222 25.19 -10.97 -22.89
C ASN A 222 24.99 -11.44 -21.44
N VAL A 223 26.06 -11.89 -20.78
CA VAL A 223 25.99 -12.26 -19.36
C VAL A 223 25.55 -11.06 -18.51
N ASN A 224 26.13 -9.88 -18.74
CA ASN A 224 25.72 -8.66 -18.04
C ASN A 224 24.26 -8.29 -18.31
N TYR A 225 23.77 -8.43 -19.55
CA TYR A 225 22.38 -8.19 -19.91
C TYR A 225 21.43 -9.18 -19.23
N PHE A 226 21.75 -10.47 -19.23
CA PHE A 226 20.93 -11.49 -18.55
C PHE A 226 20.93 -11.29 -17.03
N VAL A 227 22.07 -10.95 -16.45
CA VAL A 227 22.20 -10.63 -15.02
C VAL A 227 21.39 -9.38 -14.68
N ALA A 228 21.50 -8.31 -15.48
CA ALA A 228 20.72 -7.08 -15.29
C ALA A 228 19.21 -7.33 -15.43
N THR A 229 18.81 -8.11 -16.43
CA THR A 229 17.41 -8.50 -16.64
C THR A 229 16.89 -9.34 -15.47
N ALA A 230 17.68 -10.30 -14.98
CA ALA A 230 17.34 -11.10 -13.82
C ALA A 230 17.20 -10.24 -12.55
N PHE A 231 18.12 -9.30 -12.32
CA PHE A 231 18.03 -8.36 -11.20
C PHE A 231 16.83 -7.42 -11.33
N SER A 232 16.54 -6.92 -12.52
CA SER A 232 15.37 -6.07 -12.78
C SER A 232 14.07 -6.84 -12.54
N SER A 233 13.96 -8.08 -13.04
CA SER A 233 12.83 -8.95 -12.78
C SER A 233 12.68 -9.29 -11.30
N ALA A 234 13.78 -9.59 -10.60
CA ALA A 234 13.76 -9.87 -9.16
C ALA A 234 13.34 -8.62 -8.37
N ARG A 235 13.83 -7.44 -8.75
CA ARG A 235 13.43 -6.16 -8.16
C ARG A 235 11.95 -5.89 -8.36
N ASN A 236 11.43 -6.08 -9.57
CA ASN A 236 10.01 -5.88 -9.88
C ASN A 236 9.12 -6.85 -9.08
N LYS A 237 9.55 -8.12 -8.97
CA LYS A 237 8.87 -9.11 -8.14
C LYS A 237 8.85 -8.70 -6.67
N ASN A 238 10.00 -8.30 -6.12
CA ASN A 238 10.10 -7.86 -4.73
C ASN A 238 9.27 -6.59 -4.46
N ALA A 239 9.21 -5.66 -5.41
CA ALA A 239 8.38 -4.46 -5.30
C ALA A 239 6.89 -4.83 -5.24
N LEU A 240 6.45 -5.77 -6.08
CA LEU A 240 5.07 -6.25 -6.09
C LEU A 240 4.72 -7.03 -4.80
N GLU A 241 5.64 -7.87 -4.30
CA GLU A 241 5.48 -8.55 -3.01
C GLU A 241 5.41 -7.56 -1.84
N LEU A 242 6.21 -6.48 -1.87
CA LEU A 242 6.16 -5.43 -0.87
C LEU A 242 4.82 -4.68 -0.89
N GLU A 243 4.34 -4.29 -2.07
CA GLU A 243 3.04 -3.63 -2.22
C GLU A 243 1.89 -4.53 -1.72
N GLN A 244 1.95 -5.83 -2.01
CA GLN A 244 0.98 -6.80 -1.48
C GLN A 244 1.05 -6.91 0.04
N ALA A 245 2.26 -6.95 0.62
CA ALA A 245 2.44 -6.99 2.06
C ALA A 245 1.92 -5.71 2.74
N GLU A 246 2.16 -4.54 2.14
CA GLU A 246 1.61 -3.26 2.63
C GLU A 246 0.07 -3.24 2.56
N ALA A 247 -0.52 -3.72 1.47
CA ALA A 247 -1.97 -3.84 1.34
C ALA A 247 -2.56 -4.75 2.42
N GLN A 248 -1.92 -5.91 2.66
CA GLN A 248 -2.35 -6.85 3.69
C GLN A 248 -2.23 -6.25 5.11
N LEU A 249 -1.13 -5.54 5.40
CA LEU A 249 -0.95 -4.84 6.68
C LEU A 249 -2.01 -3.77 6.90
N ASN A 250 -2.36 -3.01 5.86
CA ASN A 250 -3.43 -2.02 5.94
C ASN A 250 -4.79 -2.66 6.22
N GLU A 251 -5.11 -3.78 5.54
CA GLU A 251 -6.33 -4.53 5.81
C GLU A 251 -6.39 -5.04 7.26
N ASP A 252 -5.28 -5.54 7.78
CA ASP A 252 -5.19 -6.02 9.17
C ASP A 252 -5.28 -4.86 10.18
N LEU A 253 -4.71 -3.68 9.87
CA LEU A 253 -4.87 -2.47 10.66
C LEU A 253 -6.33 -2.01 10.71
N ASP A 254 -7.05 -2.06 9.60
CA ASP A 254 -8.46 -1.69 9.56
C ASP A 254 -9.33 -2.70 10.31
N LYS A 255 -9.04 -4.01 10.20
CA LYS A 255 -9.67 -5.03 11.05
C LYS A 255 -9.42 -4.79 12.53
N MET A 256 -8.20 -4.41 12.92
CA MET A 256 -7.88 -4.06 14.31
C MET A 256 -8.61 -2.80 14.78
N ARG A 257 -8.72 -1.78 13.93
CA ARG A 257 -9.51 -0.58 14.22
C ARG A 257 -10.97 -0.91 14.42
N GLU A 258 -11.57 -1.72 13.55
CA GLU A 258 -12.94 -2.19 13.71
C GLU A 258 -13.14 -3.02 14.98
N ALA A 259 -12.19 -3.89 15.32
CA ALA A 259 -12.25 -4.66 16.56
C ALA A 259 -12.17 -3.75 17.78
N LEU A 260 -11.32 -2.72 17.75
CA LEU A 260 -11.20 -1.71 18.80
C LEU A 260 -12.47 -0.88 18.93
N THR A 261 -13.07 -0.40 17.83
CA THR A 261 -14.31 0.38 17.89
C THR A 261 -15.47 -0.47 18.39
N LYS A 262 -15.58 -1.74 17.98
CA LYS A 262 -16.55 -2.70 18.53
C LYS A 262 -16.35 -2.94 20.02
N LEU A 263 -15.10 -3.07 20.46
CA LEU A 263 -14.78 -3.28 21.88
C LEU A 263 -15.06 -2.03 22.71
N GLN A 264 -14.76 -0.84 22.19
CA GLN A 264 -15.13 0.45 22.81
C GLN A 264 -16.65 0.61 22.91
N ALA A 265 -17.40 0.33 21.84
CA ALA A 265 -18.86 0.36 21.85
C ALA A 265 -19.43 -0.61 22.89
N LYS A 266 -18.95 -1.85 22.92
CA LYS A 266 -19.37 -2.86 23.91
C LYS A 266 -19.03 -2.46 25.35
N THR A 267 -17.88 -1.81 25.56
CA THR A 267 -17.48 -1.32 26.88
C THR A 267 -18.33 -0.13 27.30
N ALA A 268 -18.67 0.77 26.38
CA ALA A 268 -19.56 1.90 26.64
C ALA A 268 -21.00 1.44 26.91
N GLU A 269 -21.50 0.43 26.17
CA GLU A 269 -22.81 -0.19 26.44
C GLU A 269 -22.85 -0.85 27.82
N LYS A 270 -21.80 -1.61 28.18
CA LYS A 270 -21.68 -2.17 29.53
C LYS A 270 -21.65 -1.09 30.60
N MET A 271 -20.84 -0.05 30.42
CA MET A 271 -20.76 1.05 31.38
C MET A 271 -22.09 1.79 31.52
N LYS A 272 -22.83 2.00 30.42
CA LYS A 272 -24.20 2.54 30.47
C LYS A 272 -25.14 1.62 31.22
N HIS A 273 -25.11 0.32 30.93
CA HIS A 273 -25.96 -0.64 31.61
C HIS A 273 -25.70 -0.68 33.12
N ASP A 274 -24.43 -0.70 33.52
CA ASP A 274 -24.04 -0.68 34.93
C ASP A 274 -24.47 0.66 35.60
N GLN A 275 -24.41 1.78 34.88
CA GLN A 275 -24.89 3.08 35.37
C GLN A 275 -26.41 3.14 35.51
N ASP A 276 -27.14 2.62 34.53
CA ASP A 276 -28.61 2.56 34.56
C ASP A 276 -29.08 1.66 35.71
N GLU A 277 -28.44 0.50 35.91
CA GLU A 277 -28.74 -0.40 37.04
C GLU A 277 -28.44 0.27 38.39
N ALA A 278 -27.37 1.05 38.49
CA ALA A 278 -27.07 1.83 39.69
C ALA A 278 -28.08 2.96 39.94
N LEU A 279 -28.57 3.62 38.89
CA LEU A 279 -29.62 4.64 38.99
C LEU A 279 -30.95 4.02 39.43
N ASP A 280 -31.34 2.88 38.86
CA ASP A 280 -32.55 2.16 39.25
C ASP A 280 -32.50 1.74 40.74
N GLN A 281 -31.34 1.31 41.23
CA GLN A 281 -31.13 1.00 42.65
C GLN A 281 -31.28 2.27 43.52
N MET A 282 -30.69 3.40 43.11
CA MET A 282 -30.85 4.66 43.84
C MET A 282 -32.30 5.14 43.85
N ASP A 283 -33.03 5.03 42.73
CA ASP A 283 -34.44 5.40 42.66
C ASP A 283 -35.30 4.52 43.55
N ALA A 284 -35.00 3.21 43.64
CA ALA A 284 -35.65 2.30 44.57
C ALA A 284 -35.39 2.68 46.04
N GLU A 285 -34.15 3.03 46.40
CA GLU A 285 -33.81 3.51 47.75
C GLU A 285 -34.49 4.84 48.08
N VAL A 286 -34.57 5.77 47.13
CA VAL A 286 -35.27 7.05 47.28
C VAL A 286 -36.76 6.83 47.46
N ALA A 287 -37.37 5.89 46.73
CA ALA A 287 -38.78 5.52 46.92
C ALA A 287 -39.03 4.91 48.31
N GLU A 288 -38.12 4.04 48.80
CA GLU A 288 -38.21 3.47 50.13
C GLU A 288 -38.06 4.54 51.23
N MET A 289 -37.11 5.46 51.07
CA MET A 289 -36.93 6.61 51.96
C MET A 289 -38.16 7.53 51.92
N GLY A 290 -38.75 7.76 50.75
CA GLY A 290 -39.98 8.53 50.59
C GLY A 290 -41.15 7.91 51.35
N ALA A 291 -41.32 6.58 51.25
CA ALA A 291 -42.33 5.85 52.01
C ALA A 291 -42.12 5.96 53.52
N LYS A 292 -40.88 5.81 54.00
CA LYS A 292 -40.52 5.99 55.42
C LYS A 292 -40.80 7.41 55.92
N ILE A 293 -40.48 8.43 55.12
CA ILE A 293 -40.79 9.83 55.47
C ILE A 293 -42.30 10.04 55.58
N GLN A 294 -43.08 9.46 54.66
CA GLN A 294 -44.54 9.56 54.69
C GLN A 294 -45.14 8.83 55.92
N GLU A 295 -44.60 7.67 56.27
CA GLU A 295 -44.97 6.93 57.49
C GLU A 295 -44.65 7.77 58.74
N LEU A 296 -43.43 8.31 58.84
CA LEU A 296 -43.03 9.20 59.95
C LEU A 296 -43.92 10.44 60.04
N LYS A 297 -44.27 11.04 58.90
CA LYS A 297 -45.18 12.20 58.86
C LYS A 297 -46.57 11.82 59.36
N SER A 298 -47.11 10.69 58.93
CA SER A 298 -48.40 10.19 59.41
C SER A 298 -48.37 9.85 60.91
N GLY A 299 -47.26 9.28 61.40
CA GLY A 299 -47.03 9.02 62.82
C GLY A 299 -46.94 10.29 63.65
N ALA A 300 -46.24 11.31 63.15
CA ALA A 300 -46.15 12.62 63.78
C ALA A 300 -47.50 13.35 63.81
N ASP A 301 -48.29 13.27 62.74
CA ASP A 301 -49.65 13.83 62.70
C ASP A 301 -50.59 13.08 63.65
N ALA A 302 -50.51 11.75 63.73
CA ALA A 302 -51.25 10.95 64.70
C ALA A 302 -50.84 11.28 66.14
N GLN A 303 -49.55 11.53 66.39
CA GLN A 303 -49.05 11.95 67.70
C GLN A 303 -49.49 13.37 68.04
N ARG A 304 -49.50 14.31 67.08
CA ARG A 304 -50.09 15.64 67.27
C ARG A 304 -51.56 15.56 67.62
N GLN A 305 -52.35 14.75 66.91
CA GLN A 305 -53.76 14.54 67.25
C GLN A 305 -53.93 13.91 68.63
N LYS A 306 -53.06 12.98 69.04
CA LYS A 306 -53.08 12.42 70.40
C LYS A 306 -52.74 13.47 71.45
N ILE A 307 -51.76 14.34 71.20
CA ILE A 307 -51.39 15.44 72.10
C ILE A 307 -52.52 16.47 72.16
N GLU A 308 -53.15 16.80 71.05
CA GLU A 308 -54.26 17.74 70.99
C GLU A 308 -55.50 17.17 71.70
N LYS A 309 -55.81 15.89 71.51
CA LYS A 309 -56.84 15.19 72.29
C LYS A 309 -56.48 15.15 73.77
N ALA A 310 -55.25 14.81 74.13
CA ALA A 310 -54.80 14.82 75.51
C ALA A 310 -54.83 16.23 76.12
N ALA A 311 -54.52 17.27 75.35
CA ALA A 311 -54.62 18.67 75.77
C ALA A 311 -56.07 19.09 75.95
N ALA A 312 -56.97 18.70 75.04
CA ALA A 312 -58.41 18.93 75.18
C ALA A 312 -59.00 18.15 76.36
N ASP A 313 -58.59 16.90 76.56
CA ASP A 313 -58.96 16.06 77.70
C ASP A 313 -58.40 16.64 79.00
N HIS A 314 -57.20 17.20 78.98
CA HIS A 314 -56.58 17.88 80.12
C HIS A 314 -57.25 19.22 80.42
N GLU A 315 -57.66 19.98 79.40
CA GLU A 315 -58.43 21.22 79.56
C GLU A 315 -59.83 20.92 80.11
N ASN A 316 -60.48 19.87 79.62
CA ASN A 316 -61.75 19.37 80.14
C ASN A 316 -61.59 18.85 81.58
N ALA A 317 -60.54 18.07 81.84
CA ALA A 317 -60.22 17.59 83.18
C ALA A 317 -59.83 18.75 84.12
N PHE A 318 -59.20 19.81 83.62
CA PHE A 318 -58.93 21.02 84.39
C PHE A 318 -60.19 21.82 84.63
N ALA A 319 -61.11 21.92 83.68
CA ALA A 319 -62.41 22.54 83.88
C ALA A 319 -63.23 21.76 84.91
N GLU A 320 -63.24 20.42 84.81
CA GLU A 320 -63.82 19.55 85.83
C GLU A 320 -63.10 19.65 87.17
N MET A 321 -61.77 19.73 87.18
CA MET A 321 -60.97 19.87 88.40
C MET A 321 -61.13 21.26 89.00
N LYS A 322 -61.38 22.30 88.20
CA LYS A 322 -61.73 23.65 88.65
C LYS A 322 -63.13 23.69 89.23
N ALA A 323 -64.09 23.01 88.61
CA ALA A 323 -65.44 22.82 89.17
C ALA A 323 -65.40 21.97 90.46
N ARG A 324 -64.58 20.91 90.49
CA ARG A 324 -64.29 20.14 91.70
C ARG A 324 -63.47 20.93 92.69
N LEU A 325 -62.63 21.87 92.29
CA LEU A 325 -61.87 22.76 93.18
C LEU A 325 -62.78 23.81 93.79
N GLU A 326 -63.77 24.34 93.08
CA GLU A 326 -64.83 25.17 93.66
C GLU A 326 -65.71 24.35 94.63
N GLN A 327 -65.97 23.08 94.30
CA GLN A 327 -66.64 22.14 95.18
C GLN A 327 -65.76 21.74 96.37
N ILE A 328 -64.46 21.60 96.17
CA ILE A 328 -63.45 21.32 97.19
C ILE A 328 -63.19 22.56 98.03
N ASP A 329 -63.29 23.79 97.53
CA ASP A 329 -63.12 25.02 98.30
C ASP A 329 -64.35 25.21 99.22
N LYS A 330 -65.55 24.88 98.70
CA LYS A 330 -66.77 24.65 99.51
C LYS A 330 -66.61 23.52 100.53
N LEU A 331 -65.90 22.45 100.19
CA LEU A 331 -65.63 21.35 101.12
C LEU A 331 -64.41 21.60 102.03
N THR A 332 -63.47 22.49 101.70
CA THR A 332 -62.18 22.78 102.39
C THR A 332 -62.39 23.87 103.44
N SER A 333 -63.30 24.80 103.18
CA SER A 333 -63.94 25.58 104.26
C SER A 333 -64.66 24.66 105.28
N GLN A 334 -65.09 23.45 104.90
CA GLN A 334 -65.59 22.41 105.82
C GLN A 334 -64.50 21.40 106.29
N ARG A 335 -63.39 21.23 105.55
CA ARG A 335 -62.32 20.23 105.78
C ARG A 335 -61.06 20.77 106.45
N ASN A 336 -60.95 22.08 106.71
CA ASN A 336 -59.94 22.62 107.63
C ASN A 336 -60.08 22.11 109.08
N SER A 337 -61.07 21.26 109.35
CA SER A 337 -61.22 20.51 110.60
C SER A 337 -60.68 19.07 110.57
N LYS A 338 -60.24 18.52 109.42
CA LYS A 338 -59.76 17.12 109.35
C LYS A 338 -58.67 16.86 108.30
N ALA A 339 -57.52 16.45 108.84
CA ALA A 339 -56.55 15.51 108.26
C ALA A 339 -55.33 16.09 107.52
N ALA A 340 -54.35 16.50 108.33
CA ALA A 340 -52.95 16.16 108.09
C ALA A 340 -52.79 14.62 108.10
N GLY A 341 -52.19 14.05 107.05
CA GLY A 341 -51.80 12.64 107.06
C GLY A 341 -51.89 11.93 105.70
N GLN A 342 -51.15 12.40 104.69
CA GLN A 342 -51.00 11.67 103.43
C GLN A 342 -49.62 11.88 102.75
N ASN A 343 -48.56 12.02 103.54
CA ASN A 343 -47.21 12.28 103.00
C ASN A 343 -46.30 11.02 102.91
N ASP A 344 -46.74 9.87 103.45
CA ASP A 344 -45.89 8.67 103.54
C ASP A 344 -46.14 7.61 102.44
N LYS A 345 -47.24 7.72 101.67
CA LYS A 345 -47.51 6.78 100.56
C LYS A 345 -46.80 7.16 99.25
N ILE A 346 -46.54 8.46 99.04
CA ILE A 346 -45.91 8.96 97.81
C ILE A 346 -44.42 8.56 97.75
N LYS A 347 -43.74 8.49 98.90
CA LYS A 347 -42.31 8.16 98.94
C LYS A 347 -42.01 6.71 98.60
N THR A 348 -42.90 5.78 98.96
CA THR A 348 -42.71 4.34 98.72
C THR A 348 -42.95 3.96 97.26
N GLU A 349 -43.94 4.57 96.61
CA GLU A 349 -44.29 4.31 95.22
C GLU A 349 -43.27 4.90 94.23
N VAL A 350 -42.68 6.06 94.56
CA VAL A 350 -41.60 6.68 93.78
C VAL A 350 -40.30 5.87 93.86
N THR A 351 -39.97 5.29 95.01
CA THR A 351 -38.79 4.41 95.13
C THR A 351 -38.92 3.13 94.32
N GLN A 352 -40.11 2.53 94.29
CA GLN A 352 -40.33 1.28 93.55
C GLN A 352 -40.23 1.48 92.03
N GLN A 353 -40.78 2.58 91.50
CA GLN A 353 -40.66 2.92 90.08
C GLN A 353 -39.23 3.32 89.67
N MET A 354 -38.47 3.97 90.56
CA MET A 354 -37.07 4.29 90.31
C MET A 354 -36.18 3.04 90.24
N ASP A 355 -36.47 2.01 91.05
CA ASP A 355 -35.72 0.76 91.04
C ASP A 355 -36.04 -0.10 89.80
N GLU A 356 -37.29 -0.15 89.35
CA GLU A 356 -37.67 -0.79 88.08
C GLU A 356 -37.03 -0.11 86.87
N LEU A 357 -37.02 1.23 86.83
CA LEU A 357 -36.42 1.99 85.74
C LEU A 357 -34.89 1.82 85.69
N ARG A 358 -34.24 1.75 86.86
CA ARG A 358 -32.80 1.45 86.95
C ARG A 358 -32.48 0.05 86.46
N ALA A 359 -33.29 -0.95 86.81
CA ALA A 359 -33.12 -2.31 86.33
C ALA A 359 -33.29 -2.40 84.79
N GLU A 360 -34.28 -1.70 84.23
CA GLU A 360 -34.48 -1.67 82.77
C GLU A 360 -33.36 -0.93 82.03
N MET A 361 -32.86 0.18 82.60
CA MET A 361 -31.70 0.91 82.08
C MET A 361 -30.43 0.07 82.11
N ASP A 362 -30.16 -0.66 83.19
CA ASP A 362 -29.00 -1.56 83.29
C ASP A 362 -29.04 -2.68 82.23
N VAL A 363 -30.23 -3.22 81.95
CA VAL A 363 -30.42 -4.22 80.89
C VAL A 363 -30.18 -3.61 79.51
N LYS A 364 -30.71 -2.41 79.24
CA LYS A 364 -30.49 -1.71 77.96
C LYS A 364 -29.02 -1.34 77.77
N VAL A 365 -28.33 -0.87 78.81
CA VAL A 365 -26.91 -0.54 78.76
C VAL A 365 -26.06 -1.80 78.49
N LYS A 366 -26.37 -2.93 79.12
CA LYS A 366 -25.68 -4.20 78.86
C LYS A 366 -25.91 -4.72 77.44
N ASN A 367 -27.14 -4.60 76.92
CA ASN A 367 -27.45 -5.00 75.55
C ASN A 367 -26.73 -4.10 74.54
N LEU A 368 -26.71 -2.78 74.78
CA LEU A 368 -26.00 -1.83 73.92
C LEU A 368 -24.49 -2.10 73.92
N ALA A 369 -23.90 -2.38 75.08
CA ALA A 369 -22.48 -2.76 75.19
C ALA A 369 -22.16 -4.07 74.45
N ASN A 370 -23.07 -5.05 74.49
CA ASN A 370 -22.91 -6.31 73.75
C ASN A 370 -23.05 -6.13 72.24
N ASP A 371 -23.97 -5.27 71.79
CA ASP A 371 -24.17 -5.00 70.37
C ASP A 371 -23.04 -4.13 69.79
N ASP A 372 -22.51 -3.17 70.56
CA ASP A 372 -21.29 -2.44 70.19
C ASP A 372 -20.07 -3.37 70.14
N ALA A 373 -19.94 -4.31 71.08
CA ALA A 373 -18.87 -5.30 71.05
C ALA A 373 -18.96 -6.20 69.80
N LYS A 374 -20.17 -6.64 69.42
CA LYS A 374 -20.39 -7.41 68.18
C LYS A 374 -20.09 -6.58 66.93
N ARG A 375 -20.51 -5.33 66.88
CA ARG A 375 -20.27 -4.42 65.75
C ARG A 375 -18.77 -4.16 65.59
N CYS A 376 -18.07 -3.83 66.67
CA CYS A 376 -16.61 -3.68 66.68
C CYS A 376 -15.90 -4.96 66.24
N GLN A 377 -16.33 -6.14 66.69
CA GLN A 377 -15.75 -7.41 66.24
C GLN A 377 -16.03 -7.71 64.76
N SER A 378 -17.19 -7.31 64.22
CA SER A 378 -17.51 -7.46 62.79
C SER A 378 -16.61 -6.57 61.94
N VAL A 379 -16.52 -5.29 62.29
CA VAL A 379 -15.67 -4.30 61.62
C VAL A 379 -14.20 -4.71 61.71
N GLN A 380 -13.75 -5.21 62.87
CA GLN A 380 -12.38 -5.73 63.03
C GLN A 380 -12.11 -6.96 62.15
N ARG A 381 -13.10 -7.84 61.96
CA ARG A 381 -12.98 -9.00 61.06
C ARG A 381 -12.93 -8.58 59.60
N ASP A 382 -13.76 -7.63 59.20
CA ASP A 382 -13.80 -7.13 57.83
C ASP A 382 -12.53 -6.35 57.48
N LEU A 383 -12.04 -5.52 58.41
CA LEU A 383 -10.73 -4.86 58.29
C LEU A 383 -9.58 -5.86 58.19
N LYS A 384 -9.58 -6.92 59.01
CA LYS A 384 -8.56 -7.99 58.90
C LYS A 384 -8.61 -8.69 57.54
N ARG A 385 -9.81 -9.01 57.03
CA ARG A 385 -9.97 -9.62 55.70
C ARG A 385 -9.48 -8.72 54.58
N ALA A 386 -9.78 -7.42 54.65
CA ALA A 386 -9.29 -6.44 53.67
C ALA A 386 -7.76 -6.31 53.73
N ILE A 387 -7.18 -6.26 54.93
CA ILE A 387 -5.73 -6.23 55.13
C ILE A 387 -5.07 -7.51 54.58
N ASP A 388 -5.64 -8.69 54.86
CA ASP A 388 -5.12 -9.96 54.36
C ASP A 388 -5.17 -10.04 52.82
N ALA A 389 -6.25 -9.53 52.21
CA ALA A 389 -6.39 -9.44 50.76
C ALA A 389 -5.34 -8.51 50.14
N GLU A 390 -5.12 -7.32 50.71
CA GLU A 390 -4.07 -6.39 50.25
C GLU A 390 -2.67 -6.95 50.48
N GLN A 391 -2.43 -7.66 51.59
CA GLN A 391 -1.15 -8.35 51.81
C GLN A 391 -0.90 -9.47 50.79
N GLN A 392 -1.93 -10.24 50.42
CA GLN A 392 -1.82 -11.24 49.35
C GLN A 392 -1.55 -10.58 48.00
N ARG A 393 -2.24 -9.48 47.69
CA ARG A 393 -2.00 -8.70 46.47
C ARG A 393 -0.57 -8.15 46.41
N LEU A 394 -0.05 -7.62 47.52
CA LEU A 394 1.33 -7.15 47.62
C LEU A 394 2.34 -8.28 47.43
N LYS A 395 2.10 -9.47 48.01
CA LYS A 395 2.94 -10.66 47.77
C LYS A 395 2.94 -11.08 46.30
N GLN A 396 1.77 -11.08 45.65
CA GLN A 396 1.68 -11.38 44.22
C GLN A 396 2.41 -10.35 43.37
N LEU A 397 2.23 -9.05 43.65
CA LEU A 397 2.94 -7.98 42.96
C LEU A 397 4.46 -8.10 43.14
N ARG A 398 4.92 -8.41 44.35
CA ARG A 398 6.34 -8.66 44.62
C ARG A 398 6.87 -9.86 43.84
N SER A 399 6.14 -10.98 43.82
CA SER A 399 6.55 -12.16 43.04
C SER A 399 6.59 -11.88 41.53
N LYS A 400 5.67 -11.06 41.02
CA LYS A 400 5.68 -10.62 39.61
C LYS A 400 6.86 -9.69 39.33
N ALA A 401 7.19 -8.79 40.25
CA ALA A 401 8.35 -7.91 40.12
C ALA A 401 9.66 -8.71 40.14
N GLU A 402 9.79 -9.68 41.04
CA GLU A 402 10.93 -10.61 41.10
C GLU A 402 11.04 -11.41 39.79
N ALA A 403 9.92 -11.98 39.30
CA ALA A 403 9.89 -12.67 38.01
C ALA A 403 10.29 -11.76 36.82
N ILE A 404 9.84 -10.49 36.81
CA ILE A 404 10.22 -9.51 35.79
C ILE A 404 11.72 -9.24 35.85
N VAL A 405 12.29 -9.05 37.04
CA VAL A 405 13.74 -8.85 37.23
C VAL A 405 14.52 -10.07 36.74
N ASP A 406 14.05 -11.28 37.03
CA ASP A 406 14.69 -12.51 36.55
C ASP A 406 14.64 -12.61 35.02
N THR A 407 13.50 -12.33 34.39
CA THR A 407 13.43 -12.24 32.91
C THR A 407 14.33 -11.14 32.35
N LEU A 408 14.44 -10.00 33.03
CA LEU A 408 15.28 -8.89 32.56
C LEU A 408 16.76 -9.26 32.64
N ASN A 409 17.19 -9.91 33.73
CA ASN A 409 18.54 -10.45 33.87
C ASN A 409 18.83 -11.49 32.78
N ALA A 410 17.93 -12.44 32.55
CA ALA A 410 18.07 -13.43 31.48
C ALA A 410 18.15 -12.78 30.09
N THR A 411 17.29 -11.81 29.79
CA THR A 411 17.35 -11.09 28.49
C THR A 411 18.63 -10.26 28.33
N ASN A 412 19.20 -9.77 29.44
CA ASN A 412 20.45 -9.02 29.41
C ASN A 412 21.66 -9.96 29.21
N GLU A 413 21.62 -11.16 29.79
CA GLU A 413 22.58 -12.24 29.51
C GLU A 413 22.50 -12.67 28.04
N ASP A 414 21.31 -12.95 27.51
CA ASP A 414 21.09 -13.29 26.11
C ASP A 414 21.62 -12.20 25.17
N LEU A 415 21.34 -10.93 25.48
CA LEU A 415 21.80 -9.79 24.71
C LEU A 415 23.33 -9.62 24.78
N GLY A 416 23.95 -9.98 25.91
CA GLY A 416 25.40 -10.10 26.05
C GLY A 416 25.98 -11.15 25.11
N ASP A 417 25.38 -12.35 25.09
CA ASP A 417 25.79 -13.47 24.24
C ASP A 417 25.60 -13.16 22.74
N PHE A 418 24.50 -12.50 22.37
CA PHE A 418 24.29 -12.02 21.00
C PHE A 418 25.34 -11.00 20.58
N LYS A 419 25.66 -10.03 21.45
CA LYS A 419 26.72 -9.05 21.18
C LYS A 419 28.07 -9.74 21.01
N ALA A 420 28.41 -10.71 21.87
CA ALA A 420 29.65 -11.47 21.77
C ALA A 420 29.74 -12.26 20.46
N THR A 421 28.64 -12.93 20.07
CA THR A 421 28.54 -13.68 18.81
C THR A 421 28.70 -12.77 17.60
N LEU A 422 28.02 -11.62 17.60
CA LEU A 422 28.07 -10.67 16.49
C LEU A 422 29.45 -10.01 16.38
N ALA A 423 30.06 -9.62 17.51
CA ALA A 423 31.41 -9.09 17.55
C ALA A 423 32.44 -10.12 17.04
N SER A 424 32.32 -11.38 17.48
CA SER A 424 33.16 -12.49 17.01
C SER A 424 33.02 -12.71 15.50
N LYS A 425 31.79 -12.70 14.97
CA LYS A 425 31.52 -12.86 13.54
C LYS A 425 32.09 -11.70 12.71
N ILE A 426 31.94 -10.46 13.17
CA ILE A 426 32.51 -9.28 12.49
C ILE A 426 34.03 -9.37 12.40
N VAL A 427 34.70 -9.66 13.53
CA VAL A 427 36.16 -9.79 13.56
C VAL A 427 36.61 -10.91 12.61
N ARG A 428 35.93 -12.05 12.63
CA ARG A 428 36.22 -13.19 11.76
C ARG A 428 36.02 -12.89 10.29
N ASP A 429 34.88 -12.30 9.91
CA ASP A 429 34.57 -12.02 8.50
C ASP A 429 35.52 -10.95 7.94
N ARG A 430 35.88 -9.93 8.74
CA ARG A 430 36.92 -8.95 8.35
C ARG A 430 38.28 -9.60 8.11
N LEU A 431 38.68 -10.54 8.95
CA LEU A 431 39.93 -11.29 8.77
C LEU A 431 39.88 -12.26 7.58
N ARG A 432 38.70 -12.79 7.24
CA ARG A 432 38.52 -13.73 6.10
C ARG A 432 38.71 -13.05 4.75
N PHE A 433 38.27 -11.80 4.59
CA PHE A 433 38.41 -11.07 3.33
C PHE A 433 39.82 -10.48 3.12
N ASP A 434 40.64 -10.40 4.17
CA ASP A 434 42.00 -9.87 4.11
C ASP A 434 43.05 -10.99 4.12
N LYS A 435 43.21 -11.66 2.96
CA LYS A 435 44.14 -12.80 2.74
C LYS A 435 45.63 -12.46 2.98
N PHE A 436 45.97 -11.21 3.29
CA PHE A 436 47.35 -10.74 3.48
C PHE A 436 47.81 -10.68 4.95
N ILE A 437 46.90 -10.80 5.92
CA ILE A 437 47.25 -10.75 7.35
C ILE A 437 47.66 -12.15 7.84
N ARG A 438 48.97 -12.37 8.03
CA ARG A 438 49.54 -13.63 8.54
C ARG A 438 49.59 -13.75 10.07
N LYS A 439 49.30 -12.68 10.81
CA LYS A 439 49.31 -12.66 12.29
C LYS A 439 47.88 -12.50 12.81
N VAL A 440 47.24 -13.62 13.12
CA VAL A 440 45.84 -13.67 13.57
C VAL A 440 45.74 -13.86 15.10
N ASP A 441 46.86 -14.10 15.78
CA ASP A 441 46.90 -14.45 17.21
C ASP A 441 46.46 -13.31 18.14
N ASN A 442 46.60 -12.04 17.71
CA ASN A 442 46.24 -10.86 18.49
C ASN A 442 44.80 -10.35 18.22
N ARG A 443 43.96 -11.13 17.52
CA ARG A 443 42.61 -10.69 17.08
C ARG A 443 41.65 -10.32 18.22
N LEU A 444 41.88 -10.85 19.42
CA LEU A 444 41.03 -10.59 20.60
C LEU A 444 41.60 -9.49 21.52
N ASP A 445 42.76 -8.91 21.17
CA ASP A 445 43.37 -7.85 21.99
C ASP A 445 42.53 -6.56 22.00
N LEU A 446 41.71 -6.36 20.97
CA LEU A 446 40.72 -5.28 20.87
C LEU A 446 39.66 -5.31 22.00
N PHE A 447 39.48 -6.47 22.65
CA PHE A 447 38.54 -6.66 23.76
C PHE A 447 39.24 -6.69 25.13
N LYS A 448 40.54 -6.39 25.19
CA LYS A 448 41.32 -6.29 26.43
C LYS A 448 41.47 -4.85 26.94
N GLU A 449 41.22 -3.83 26.09
CA GLU A 449 41.24 -2.42 26.49
C GLU A 449 39.93 -2.04 27.20
N GLU A 450 39.97 -1.31 28.32
CA GLU A 450 38.77 -0.86 29.03
C GLU A 450 38.33 0.55 28.58
N PRO A 451 37.03 0.78 28.27
CA PRO A 451 35.94 -0.19 28.21
C PRO A 451 36.02 -1.01 26.90
N GLY A 452 35.97 -2.33 27.00
CA GLY A 452 36.06 -3.24 25.85
C GLY A 452 35.01 -2.90 24.79
N VAL A 453 35.25 -3.27 23.54
CA VAL A 453 34.28 -3.02 22.46
C VAL A 453 32.92 -3.62 22.86
N TRP A 454 31.93 -2.74 23.03
CA TRP A 454 30.57 -3.04 23.52
C TRP A 454 30.46 -3.54 24.97
N GLY A 455 31.48 -3.29 25.80
CA GLY A 455 31.53 -3.76 27.20
C GLY A 455 31.79 -5.26 27.32
N LEU A 456 32.30 -5.90 26.26
CA LEU A 456 32.58 -7.33 26.22
C LEU A 456 34.04 -7.60 26.58
N GLY A 457 34.26 -8.66 27.36
CA GLY A 457 35.59 -9.19 27.64
C GLY A 457 36.05 -10.17 26.56
N ALA A 458 37.37 -10.27 26.37
CA ALA A 458 37.99 -11.18 25.41
C ALA A 458 37.57 -12.66 25.57
N ASP A 459 37.31 -13.11 26.80
CA ASP A 459 36.93 -14.50 27.08
C ASP A 459 35.51 -14.85 26.58
N SER A 460 34.57 -13.91 26.69
CA SER A 460 33.19 -14.08 26.19
C SER A 460 33.17 -14.16 24.66
N VAL A 461 33.94 -13.30 23.99
CA VAL A 461 34.08 -13.31 22.53
C VAL A 461 34.77 -14.60 22.03
N ALA A 462 35.74 -15.13 22.79
CA ALA A 462 36.41 -16.39 22.46
C ALA A 462 35.47 -17.61 22.56
N GLN A 463 34.59 -17.63 23.57
CA GLN A 463 33.56 -18.68 23.69
C GLN A 463 32.54 -18.61 22.55
N ALA A 464 32.10 -17.40 22.20
CA ALA A 464 31.21 -17.19 21.07
C ALA A 464 31.86 -17.59 19.74
N GLU A 465 33.18 -17.40 19.58
CA GLU A 465 33.90 -17.88 18.39
C GLU A 465 33.88 -19.40 18.25
N LYS A 466 34.04 -20.13 19.36
CA LYS A 466 33.91 -21.60 19.37
C LYS A 466 32.50 -22.03 18.97
N PHE A 467 31.48 -21.37 19.51
CA PHE A 467 30.09 -21.64 19.15
C PHE A 467 29.80 -21.41 17.65
N ILE A 468 30.35 -20.34 17.06
CA ILE A 468 30.23 -20.10 15.62
C ILE A 468 30.94 -21.19 14.80
N ASN A 469 32.12 -21.67 15.24
CA ASN A 469 32.80 -22.79 14.59
C ASN A 469 31.95 -24.06 14.61
N ASP A 470 31.35 -24.40 15.74
CA ASP A 470 30.49 -25.59 15.87
C ASP A 470 29.25 -25.49 14.96
N ILE A 471 28.68 -24.29 14.79
CA ILE A 471 27.58 -24.06 13.84
C ILE A 471 28.07 -24.20 12.40
N GLU A 472 29.20 -23.59 12.05
CA GLU A 472 29.75 -23.67 10.70
C GLU A 472 30.13 -25.11 10.32
N GLU A 473 30.66 -25.90 11.26
CA GLU A 473 30.92 -27.33 11.07
C GLU A 473 29.63 -28.11 10.79
N LYS A 474 28.57 -27.89 11.59
CA LYS A 474 27.25 -28.49 11.34
C LYS A 474 26.63 -28.06 10.01
N VAL A 475 26.80 -26.79 9.63
CA VAL A 475 26.34 -26.26 8.34
C VAL A 475 27.13 -26.89 7.19
N ASP A 476 28.45 -27.03 7.33
CA ASP A 476 29.29 -27.67 6.32
C ASP A 476 28.97 -29.18 6.20
N GLU A 477 28.62 -29.88 7.28
CA GLU A 477 28.11 -31.25 7.27
C GLU A 477 26.76 -31.39 6.54
N CYS A 478 25.86 -30.42 6.72
CA CYS A 478 24.50 -30.45 6.17
C CYS A 478 24.39 -29.81 4.78
N CYS A 479 25.39 -29.05 4.33
CA CYS A 479 25.34 -28.32 3.08
C CYS A 479 25.78 -29.22 1.90
N PRO A 480 24.91 -29.55 0.94
CA PRO A 480 25.24 -30.44 -0.18
C PRO A 480 26.30 -29.87 -1.15
N ILE A 481 26.64 -28.59 -1.04
CA ILE A 481 27.66 -27.92 -1.87
C ILE A 481 29.05 -28.00 -1.21
N ARG A 482 29.12 -28.16 0.12
CA ARG A 482 30.38 -28.20 0.89
C ARG A 482 30.65 -29.57 1.52
N GLY A 483 29.61 -30.25 1.99
CA GLY A 483 29.64 -31.61 2.51
C GLY A 483 29.44 -32.65 1.41
N LYS A 484 30.48 -33.49 1.22
CA LYS A 484 30.64 -34.61 0.25
C LYS A 484 31.21 -34.26 -1.13
N LYS A 485 32.53 -34.12 -1.18
CA LYS A 485 33.39 -34.78 -2.17
C LYS A 485 34.29 -35.77 -1.44
N ASN A 486 33.76 -36.96 -1.15
CA ASN A 486 34.53 -38.15 -0.80
C ASN A 486 33.71 -39.37 -1.23
N GLU A 487 33.49 -39.48 -2.54
CA GLU A 487 33.36 -40.74 -3.28
C GLU A 487 34.15 -40.58 -4.59
#